data_AF-X1LBL7-F1
#
_entry.id   AF-X1LBL7-F1
#
_cell.length_a   1.000
_cell.length_b   1.000
_cell.length_c   1.000
_cell.angle_alpha   90.00
_cell.angle_beta   90.00
_cell.angle_gamma   90.00
#
_symmetry.space_group_name_H-M   'P 1'
#
loop_
_entity.id
_entity.type
_entity.pdbx_description
1 polymer ?
#
loop_
_entity_poly.entity_id
_entity_poly.type
_entity_poly.pdbx_seq_one_letter_code
_entity_poly.pdbx_strand_id
1 'polypeptide(L)'
;YGDIGYHGVQLAGIVDFTIAYNAEEDRDYTRTDIIAAYEIGRFSRSEAKGALISIGYSELLADVWLSKADLARANAYARERIAQVKTLYRGKRLTRTQAHTQLTNIPIPSGEADSYLQLWDVGREA
;
A
#
# COMPACT_ATOMS: atom_id res chain seq x y z
N TYR A 1 -1.88 43.30 42.23
CA TYR A 1 -1.85 44.10 40.99
C TYR A 1 -0.70 43.58 40.14
N GLY A 2 -0.88 42.93 39.00
CA GLY A 2 -2.06 42.55 38.25
C GLY A 2 -1.65 41.56 37.15
N ASP A 3 -2.66 40.95 36.55
CA ASP A 3 -2.59 40.33 35.22
C ASP A 3 -1.86 38.98 35.07
N ILE A 4 -2.48 37.92 35.60
CA ILE A 4 -2.47 36.62 34.91
C ILE A 4 -3.78 36.48 34.14
N GLY A 5 -4.07 37.45 33.28
CA GLY A 5 -5.22 37.51 32.37
C GLY A 5 -5.02 36.70 31.09
N TYR A 6 -4.18 35.68 31.10
CA TYR A 6 -4.06 34.73 30.00
C TYR A 6 -4.23 33.32 30.55
N HIS A 7 -4.78 32.43 29.72
CA HIS A 7 -4.71 30.96 29.79
C HIS A 7 -6.04 30.20 29.96
N GLY A 8 -7.12 30.76 30.49
CA GLY A 8 -8.38 30.00 30.59
C GLY A 8 -8.96 29.55 29.23
N VAL A 9 -8.99 30.46 28.25
CA VAL A 9 -9.55 30.20 26.90
C VAL A 9 -8.52 29.58 25.96
N GLN A 10 -7.23 29.89 26.17
CA GLN A 10 -6.14 29.42 25.31
C GLN A 10 -5.68 28.01 25.68
N LEU A 11 -5.76 27.61 26.97
CA LEU A 11 -5.50 26.24 27.39
C LEU A 11 -6.59 25.29 26.91
N ALA A 12 -7.85 25.72 26.89
CA ALA A 12 -8.94 24.92 26.33
C ALA A 12 -8.66 24.58 24.85
N GLY A 13 -8.26 25.56 24.05
CA GLY A 13 -7.90 25.33 22.64
C GLY A 13 -6.68 24.42 22.44
N ILE A 14 -5.66 24.49 23.32
CA ILE A 14 -4.49 23.60 23.26
C ILE A 14 -4.86 22.18 23.69
N VAL A 15 -5.66 22.01 24.75
CA VAL A 15 -6.12 20.70 25.23
C VAL A 15 -7.03 20.03 24.20
N ASP A 16 -7.99 20.77 23.63
CA ASP A 16 -8.87 20.29 22.57
C ASP A 16 -8.05 19.90 21.32
N PHE A 17 -7.05 20.71 20.96
CA PHE A 17 -6.12 20.38 19.88
C PHE A 17 -5.31 19.12 20.18
N THR A 18 -4.73 18.97 21.38
CA THR A 18 -3.93 17.79 21.75
C THR A 18 -4.79 16.52 21.78
N ILE A 19 -6.02 16.59 22.28
CA ILE A 19 -6.96 15.46 22.26
C ILE A 19 -7.32 15.09 20.82
N ALA A 20 -7.65 16.08 19.99
CA ALA A 20 -7.97 15.86 18.58
C ALA A 20 -6.76 15.27 17.81
N TYR A 21 -5.56 15.77 18.06
CA TYR A 21 -4.32 15.31 17.45
C TYR A 21 -4.00 13.86 17.83
N ASN A 22 -4.05 13.52 19.12
CA ASN A 22 -3.82 12.14 19.57
C ASN A 22 -4.89 11.18 19.03
N ALA A 23 -6.17 11.61 19.00
CA ALA A 23 -7.25 10.82 18.43
C ALA A 23 -7.12 10.62 16.90
N GLU A 24 -6.52 11.57 16.20
CA GLU A 24 -6.16 11.45 14.79
C GLU A 24 -4.98 10.49 14.59
N GLU A 25 -3.95 10.56 15.43
CA GLU A 25 -2.79 9.66 15.39
C GLU A 25 -3.20 8.20 15.66
N ASP A 26 -3.99 7.96 16.72
CA ASP A 26 -4.54 6.64 17.06
C ASP A 26 -5.40 6.07 15.94
N ARG A 27 -6.20 6.93 15.28
CA ARG A 27 -7.01 6.56 14.12
C ARG A 27 -6.13 6.18 12.93
N ASP A 28 -5.04 6.90 12.69
CA ASP A 28 -4.12 6.64 11.59
C ASP A 28 -3.32 5.34 11.79
N TYR A 29 -2.94 5.01 13.03
CA TYR A 29 -2.38 3.70 13.37
C TYR A 29 -3.42 2.59 13.15
N THR A 30 -4.63 2.77 13.67
CA THR A 30 -5.70 1.77 13.53
C THR A 30 -6.08 1.55 12.07
N ARG A 31 -6.12 2.61 11.24
CA ARG A 31 -6.26 2.51 9.78
C ARG A 31 -5.18 1.60 9.19
N THR A 32 -3.93 1.86 9.55
CA THR A 32 -2.78 1.12 9.01
C THR A 32 -2.89 -0.37 9.33
N ASP A 33 -3.29 -0.73 10.55
CA ASP A 33 -3.49 -2.13 10.94
C ASP A 33 -4.67 -2.78 10.20
N ILE A 34 -5.79 -2.07 10.03
CA ILE A 34 -6.95 -2.56 9.26
C ILE A 34 -6.55 -2.83 7.80
N ILE A 35 -5.79 -1.92 7.19
CA ILE A 35 -5.31 -2.08 5.81
C ILE A 35 -4.34 -3.25 5.71
N ALA A 36 -3.40 -3.40 6.64
CA ALA A 36 -2.49 -4.54 6.66
C ALA A 36 -3.25 -5.87 6.77
N ALA A 37 -4.25 -5.95 7.65
CA ALA A 37 -5.12 -7.13 7.79
C ALA A 37 -5.90 -7.44 6.50
N TYR A 38 -6.38 -6.41 5.79
CA TYR A 38 -7.03 -6.56 4.49
C TYR A 38 -6.07 -7.07 3.40
N GLU A 39 -4.86 -6.51 3.32
CA GLU A 39 -3.84 -6.89 2.33
C GLU A 39 -3.46 -8.37 2.42
N ILE A 40 -3.37 -8.91 3.65
CA ILE A 40 -3.09 -10.34 3.89
C ILE A 40 -4.35 -11.23 3.88
N GLY A 41 -5.52 -10.68 3.57
CA GLY A 41 -6.78 -11.41 3.44
C GLY A 41 -7.42 -11.87 4.76
N ARG A 42 -7.02 -11.28 5.89
CA ARG A 42 -7.68 -11.53 7.19
C ARG A 42 -9.03 -10.83 7.28
N PHE A 43 -9.19 -9.69 6.62
CA PHE A 43 -10.47 -9.02 6.43
C PHE A 43 -10.92 -9.14 4.97
N SER A 44 -12.21 -9.36 4.77
CA SER A 44 -12.88 -9.09 3.50
C SER A 44 -12.97 -7.58 3.26
N ARG A 45 -13.25 -7.19 2.01
CA ARG A 45 -13.40 -5.77 1.65
C ARG A 45 -14.51 -5.09 2.47
N SER A 46 -15.63 -5.77 2.70
CA SER A 46 -16.75 -5.25 3.48
C SER A 46 -16.39 -5.08 4.96
N GLU A 47 -15.65 -6.03 5.55
CA GLU A 47 -15.22 -5.94 6.95
C GLU A 47 -14.22 -4.81 7.15
N ALA A 48 -13.23 -4.69 6.27
CA ALA A 48 -12.25 -3.62 6.32
C ALA A 48 -12.91 -2.24 6.10
N LYS A 49 -13.86 -2.13 5.17
CA LYS A 49 -14.63 -0.90 4.94
C LYS A 49 -15.44 -0.51 6.17
N GLY A 50 -16.14 -1.47 6.78
CA GLY A 50 -16.89 -1.24 8.02
C GLY A 50 -15.99 -0.77 9.17
N ALA A 51 -14.81 -1.39 9.33
CA ALA A 51 -13.83 -1.01 10.34
C ALA A 51 -13.23 0.40 10.12
N LEU A 52 -12.96 0.78 8.88
CA LEU A 52 -12.49 2.14 8.56
C LEU A 52 -13.56 3.20 8.87
N ILE A 53 -14.82 2.89 8.58
CA ILE A 53 -15.94 3.79 8.89
C ILE A 53 -16.14 3.91 10.41
N SER A 54 -16.00 2.81 11.16
CA SER A 54 -16.19 2.83 12.61
C SER A 54 -15.14 3.66 13.35
N ILE A 55 -13.93 3.79 12.81
CA ILE A 55 -12.88 4.68 13.34
C ILE A 55 -12.97 6.11 12.78
N GLY A 56 -14.01 6.44 12.00
CA GLY A 56 -14.32 7.81 11.59
C GLY A 56 -13.83 8.24 10.21
N TYR A 57 -13.46 7.30 9.33
CA TYR A 57 -13.30 7.63 7.90
C TYR A 57 -14.66 7.69 7.20
N SER A 58 -14.77 8.59 6.22
CA SER A 58 -15.93 8.58 5.33
C SER A 58 -15.94 7.33 4.45
N GLU A 59 -17.11 6.96 3.95
CA GLU A 59 -17.26 5.82 3.05
C GLU A 59 -16.35 5.95 1.81
N LEU A 60 -16.30 7.16 1.23
CA LEU A 60 -15.43 7.47 0.09
C LEU A 60 -13.95 7.25 0.42
N LEU A 61 -13.47 7.77 1.56
CA LEU A 61 -12.07 7.61 1.96
C LEU A 61 -11.74 6.15 2.26
N ALA A 62 -12.64 5.41 2.90
CA ALA A 62 -12.48 3.99 3.12
C ALA A 62 -12.32 3.22 1.81
N ASP A 63 -13.16 3.50 0.80
CA ASP A 63 -13.04 2.88 -0.52
C ASP A 63 -11.73 3.25 -1.23
N VAL A 64 -11.25 4.49 -1.11
CA VAL A 64 -9.96 4.91 -1.66
C VAL A 64 -8.81 4.13 -1.03
N TRP A 65 -8.80 4.00 0.30
CA TRP A 65 -7.77 3.24 1.01
C TRP A 65 -7.75 1.76 0.63
N LEU A 66 -8.93 1.12 0.54
CA LEU A 66 -9.02 -0.27 0.14
C LEU A 66 -8.62 -0.49 -1.32
N SER A 67 -8.97 0.44 -2.21
CA SER A 67 -8.55 0.37 -3.62
C SER A 67 -7.03 0.54 -3.77
N LYS A 68 -6.41 1.39 -2.95
CA LYS A 68 -4.96 1.51 -2.87
C LYS A 68 -4.30 0.21 -2.38
N ALA A 69 -4.89 -0.42 -1.37
CA ALA A 69 -4.42 -1.71 -0.86
C ALA A 69 -4.55 -2.84 -1.90
N ASP A 70 -5.64 -2.85 -2.68
CA ASP A 70 -5.80 -3.79 -3.81
C ASP A 70 -4.70 -3.63 -4.85
N LEU A 71 -4.39 -2.38 -5.22
CA LEU A 71 -3.29 -2.07 -6.14
C LEU A 71 -1.94 -2.50 -5.55
N ALA A 72 -1.70 -2.25 -4.27
CA ALA A 72 -0.48 -2.68 -3.58
C ALA A 72 -0.32 -4.20 -3.62
N ARG A 73 -1.39 -4.95 -3.33
CA ARG A 73 -1.41 -6.41 -3.39
C ARG A 73 -1.19 -6.94 -4.80
N ALA A 74 -1.84 -6.35 -5.80
CA ALA A 74 -1.63 -6.71 -7.20
C ALA A 74 -0.17 -6.45 -7.65
N ASN A 75 0.40 -5.32 -7.23
CA ASN A 75 1.79 -4.98 -7.53
C ASN A 75 2.78 -5.91 -6.82
N ALA A 76 2.54 -6.26 -5.55
CA ALA A 76 3.36 -7.24 -4.83
C ALA A 76 3.32 -8.61 -5.52
N TYR A 77 2.13 -9.06 -5.92
CA TYR A 77 1.94 -10.28 -6.70
C TYR A 77 2.73 -10.22 -8.03
N ALA A 78 2.67 -9.10 -8.75
CA ALA A 78 3.41 -8.91 -9.98
C ALA A 78 4.93 -8.96 -9.77
N ARG A 79 5.44 -8.23 -8.77
CA ARG A 79 6.88 -8.18 -8.42
C ARG A 79 7.45 -9.55 -8.12
N GLU A 80 6.78 -10.36 -7.31
CA GLU A 80 7.20 -11.73 -7.00
C GLU A 80 7.27 -12.61 -8.25
N ARG A 81 6.25 -12.52 -9.12
CA ARG A 81 6.23 -13.24 -10.40
C ARG A 81 7.39 -12.83 -11.30
N ILE A 82 7.65 -11.52 -11.43
CA ILE A 82 8.76 -10.98 -12.21
C ILE A 82 10.10 -11.49 -11.66
N ALA A 83 10.29 -11.48 -10.34
CA ALA A 83 11.51 -11.97 -9.70
C ALA A 83 11.73 -13.48 -9.94
N GLN A 84 10.66 -14.27 -9.90
CA GLN A 84 10.70 -15.70 -10.24
C GLN A 84 11.11 -15.91 -11.71
N VAL A 85 10.47 -15.22 -12.66
CA VAL A 85 10.80 -15.32 -14.08
C VAL A 85 12.24 -14.89 -14.33
N LYS A 86 12.69 -13.79 -13.72
CA LYS A 86 14.09 -13.33 -13.78
C LYS A 86 15.07 -14.41 -13.34
N THR A 87 14.79 -15.06 -12.21
CA THR A 87 15.66 -16.10 -11.64
C THR A 87 15.75 -17.31 -12.58
N LEU A 88 14.61 -17.76 -13.11
CA LEU A 88 14.56 -18.86 -14.06
C LEU A 88 15.24 -18.52 -15.40
N TYR A 89 15.08 -17.29 -15.87
CA TYR A 89 15.68 -16.78 -17.10
C TYR A 89 17.21 -16.68 -16.98
N ARG A 90 17.73 -16.03 -15.93
CA ARG A 90 19.18 -15.95 -15.67
C ARG A 90 19.80 -17.32 -15.44
N GLY A 91 19.07 -18.24 -14.81
CA GLY A 91 19.46 -19.64 -14.64
C GLY A 91 19.44 -20.48 -15.91
N LYS A 92 19.17 -19.88 -17.09
CA LYS A 92 19.05 -20.56 -18.40
C LYS A 92 17.98 -21.66 -18.43
N ARG A 93 17.03 -21.65 -17.49
CA ARG A 93 15.90 -22.60 -17.42
C ARG A 93 14.70 -22.15 -18.26
N LEU A 94 14.64 -20.88 -18.64
CA LEU A 94 13.66 -20.33 -19.57
C LEU A 94 14.36 -19.71 -20.78
N THR A 95 13.76 -19.87 -21.97
CA THR A 95 14.14 -19.12 -23.17
C THR A 95 13.55 -17.71 -23.14
N ARG A 96 14.05 -16.82 -24.01
CA ARG A 96 13.53 -15.44 -24.13
C ARG A 96 12.03 -15.44 -24.45
N THR A 97 11.61 -16.29 -25.38
CA THR A 97 10.20 -16.45 -25.75
C THR A 97 9.35 -16.93 -24.57
N GLN A 98 9.84 -17.92 -23.82
CA GLN A 98 9.10 -18.42 -22.65
C GLN A 98 9.01 -17.38 -21.53
N ALA A 99 10.09 -16.63 -21.27
CA ALA A 99 10.09 -15.55 -20.29
C ALA A 99 9.15 -14.41 -20.71
N HIS A 100 9.14 -14.03 -22.00
CA HIS A 100 8.20 -13.06 -22.55
C HIS A 100 6.74 -13.51 -22.36
N THR A 101 6.39 -14.74 -22.74
CA THR A 101 5.03 -15.28 -22.53
C THR A 101 4.61 -15.29 -21.06
N GLN A 102 5.53 -15.60 -20.14
CA GLN A 102 5.20 -15.53 -18.72
C GLN A 102 5.01 -14.09 -18.23
N LEU A 103 5.80 -13.13 -18.73
CA LEU A 103 5.66 -11.71 -18.39
C LEU A 103 4.36 -11.10 -18.92
N THR A 104 3.92 -11.47 -20.12
CA THR A 104 2.65 -11.00 -20.69
C THR A 104 1.42 -11.52 -19.94
N ASN A 105 1.55 -12.62 -19.20
CA ASN A 105 0.48 -13.18 -18.37
C ASN A 105 0.40 -12.55 -16.97
N ILE A 106 1.36 -11.68 -16.61
CA ILE A 106 1.31 -10.92 -15.36
C ILE A 106 0.49 -9.65 -15.64
N PRO A 107 -0.38 -9.21 -14.71
CA PRO A 107 -1.10 -7.94 -14.82
C PRO A 107 -0.15 -6.75 -14.63
N ILE A 108 0.76 -6.54 -15.58
CA ILE A 108 1.66 -5.38 -15.69
C ILE A 108 1.28 -4.53 -16.92
N PRO A 109 1.62 -3.23 -16.93
CA PRO A 109 1.49 -2.41 -18.13
C PRO A 109 2.19 -3.06 -19.32
N SER A 110 1.49 -3.17 -20.45
CA SER A 110 1.83 -4.03 -21.59
C SER A 110 3.06 -3.61 -22.43
N GLY A 111 3.98 -2.82 -21.89
CA GLY A 111 5.24 -2.44 -22.53
C GLY A 111 6.49 -2.77 -21.71
N GLU A 112 6.33 -3.19 -20.45
CA GLU A 112 7.50 -3.38 -19.56
C GLU A 112 8.20 -4.73 -19.77
N ALA A 113 7.53 -5.72 -20.37
CA ALA A 113 8.07 -7.08 -20.54
C ALA A 113 9.37 -7.10 -21.34
N ASP A 114 9.43 -6.38 -22.46
CA ASP A 114 10.63 -6.28 -23.30
C ASP A 114 11.76 -5.53 -22.59
N SER A 115 11.44 -4.46 -21.86
CA SER A 115 12.41 -3.72 -21.06
C SER A 115 13.03 -4.57 -19.96
N TYR A 116 12.23 -5.41 -19.28
CA TYR A 116 12.75 -6.36 -18.29
C TYR A 116 13.69 -7.38 -18.92
N LEU A 117 13.34 -7.95 -20.08
CA LEU A 117 14.17 -8.93 -20.76
C LEU A 117 15.50 -8.32 -21.24
N GLN A 118 15.46 -7.13 -21.84
CA GLN A 118 16.68 -6.39 -22.23
C GLN A 118 17.60 -6.15 -21.03
N LEU A 119 17.04 -5.72 -19.89
CA LEU A 119 17.82 -5.52 -18.66
C LEU A 119 18.45 -6.81 -18.15
N TRP A 120 17.77 -7.95 -18.28
CA TRP A 120 18.27 -9.23 -17.79
C TRP A 120 19.30 -9.88 -18.71
N ASP A 121 19.23 -9.61 -20.02
CA ASP A 121 20.23 -10.04 -21.00
C ASP A 121 21.61 -9.46 -20.68
N VAL A 122 21.68 -8.16 -20.32
CA VAL A 122 22.93 -7.50 -19.92
C VAL A 122 23.63 -8.25 -18.77
N GLY A 123 22.86 -8.70 -17.78
CA GLY A 123 23.39 -9.43 -16.62
C GLY A 123 23.53 -10.95 -16.81
N ARG A 124 23.31 -11.45 -18.03
CA ARG A 124 23.47 -12.85 -18.45
C ARG A 124 24.70 -13.03 -19.34
N GLU A 125 25.11 -11.97 -20.05
CA GLU A 125 26.32 -11.93 -20.88
C GLU A 125 27.59 -11.55 -20.10
N ALA A 126 27.44 -10.95 -18.91
CA ALA A 126 28.51 -10.70 -17.92
C ALA A 126 28.72 -11.91 -16.99
#